data_AF-A0A212PZG4-F1
#
_entry.id   AF-A0A212PZG4-F1
#
_cell.length_a   1.000
_cell.length_b   1.000
_cell.length_c   1.000
_cell.angle_alpha   90.00
_cell.angle_beta   90.00
_cell.angle_gamma   90.00
#
_symmetry.space_group_name_H-M   'P 1'
#
loop_
_entity.id
_entity.type
_entity.pdbx_description
1 polymer ?
#
loop_
_entity_poly.entity_id
_entity_poly.type
_entity_poly.pdbx_seq_one_letter_code
_entity_poly.pdbx_strand_id
1 'polypeptide(L)'
;MDVGTAVVLILAVGMVGVAYARGGEVAAAGWRGVGRAVRDFLPLFLGIFIVIGFSEVLIPREAIARWLGPSSGWRGILIASGVGMLIPGGPFVSFPLVAMLYRAGAGIGAVVAFVTAWSLWSLTRLPLEFALLGPRLMMARLISTLFMPLLAGWIAHLLFD
;
A
#
# COMPACT_ATOMS: atom_id res chain seq x y z
N MET A 1 -2.95 20.59 -5.86
CA MET A 1 -2.42 19.94 -4.65
C MET A 1 -3.60 19.48 -3.81
N ASP A 2 -3.63 18.22 -3.40
CA ASP A 2 -4.61 17.77 -2.41
C ASP A 2 -4.31 18.39 -1.03
N VAL A 3 -5.32 18.41 -0.17
CA VAL A 3 -5.22 19.02 1.17
C VAL A 3 -4.15 18.33 2.02
N GLY A 4 -3.98 17.00 1.89
CA GLY A 4 -2.96 16.25 2.61
C GLY A 4 -1.56 16.72 2.26
N THR A 5 -1.26 16.85 0.98
CA THR A 5 0.02 17.40 0.49
C THR A 5 0.27 18.80 1.03
N ALA A 6 -0.73 19.68 1.01
CA ALA A 6 -0.59 21.04 1.54
C ALA A 6 -0.25 21.04 3.04
N VAL A 7 -0.96 20.25 3.85
CA VAL A 7 -0.72 20.13 5.29
C VAL A 7 0.70 19.63 5.58
N VAL A 8 1.15 18.59 4.88
CA VAL A 8 2.51 18.02 5.06
C VAL A 8 3.59 19.05 4.71
N LEU A 9 3.41 19.81 3.63
CA LEU A 9 4.38 20.84 3.23
C LEU A 9 4.45 21.98 4.24
N ILE A 10 3.31 22.43 4.77
CA ILE A 10 3.27 23.47 5.80
C ILE A 10 4.00 23.00 7.06
N LEU A 11 3.74 21.76 7.51
CA LEU A 11 4.43 21.17 8.65
C LEU A 11 5.93 21.04 8.41
N ALA A 12 6.33 20.58 7.22
CA ALA A 12 7.74 20.44 6.87
C ALA A 12 8.47 21.80 6.91
N VAL A 13 7.89 22.84 6.30
CA VAL A 13 8.44 24.21 6.34
C VAL A 13 8.51 24.72 7.78
N GLY A 14 7.47 24.51 8.58
CA GLY A 14 7.45 24.89 9.99
C GLY A 14 8.54 24.19 10.80
N MET A 15 8.72 22.88 10.63
CA MET A 15 9.77 22.11 11.30
C MET A 15 11.17 22.57 10.91
N VAL A 16 11.40 22.87 9.63
CA VAL A 16 12.66 23.43 9.15
C VAL A 16 12.91 24.80 9.79
N GLY A 17 11.90 25.68 9.80
CA GLY A 17 12.00 26.99 10.46
C GLY A 17 12.35 26.88 11.95
N VAL A 18 11.68 25.99 12.69
CA VAL A 18 11.99 25.71 14.10
C VAL A 18 13.41 25.17 14.27
N ALA A 19 13.88 24.30 13.36
CA ALA A 19 15.23 23.75 13.43
C ALA A 19 16.30 24.83 13.25
N TYR A 20 16.13 25.75 12.28
CA TYR A 20 17.04 26.89 12.11
C TYR A 20 16.98 27.87 13.29
N ALA A 21 15.80 28.11 13.86
CA ALA A 21 15.64 28.95 15.05
C ALA A 21 16.31 28.35 16.30
N ARG A 22 16.43 27.02 16.38
CA ARG A 22 17.12 26.30 17.47
C ARG A 22 18.63 26.18 17.27
N GLY A 23 19.16 26.64 16.14
CA GLY A 23 20.59 26.69 15.85
C GLY A 23 21.05 25.78 14.71
N GLY A 24 22.21 26.12 14.14
CA GLY A 24 22.75 25.45 12.94
C GLY A 24 23.01 23.95 13.11
N GLU A 25 23.38 23.50 14.32
CA GLU A 25 23.62 22.08 14.59
C GLU A 25 22.32 21.26 14.52
N VAL A 26 21.21 21.79 15.06
CA VAL A 26 19.89 21.14 15.01
C VAL A 26 19.40 21.08 13.57
N ALA A 27 19.55 22.15 12.80
CA ALA A 27 19.23 22.16 11.37
C ALA A 27 20.08 21.13 10.58
N ALA A 28 21.39 21.07 10.83
CA ALA A 28 22.28 20.10 10.19
C ALA A 28 21.93 18.65 10.57
N ALA A 29 21.54 18.39 11.82
CA ALA A 29 21.04 17.07 12.24
C ALA A 29 19.74 16.71 11.52
N GLY A 30 18.81 17.67 11.36
CA GLY A 30 17.57 17.50 10.59
C GLY A 30 17.84 17.11 9.14
N TRP A 31 18.70 17.86 8.44
CA TRP A 31 19.07 17.56 7.05
C TRP A 31 19.79 16.21 6.88
N ARG A 32 20.64 15.82 7.83
CA ARG A 32 21.21 14.46 7.86
C ARG A 32 20.12 13.39 8.01
N GLY A 33 19.09 13.65 8.82
CA GLY A 33 17.88 12.83 8.92
C GLY A 33 17.16 12.69 7.59
N VAL A 34 16.90 13.81 6.90
CA VAL A 34 16.30 13.84 5.56
C VAL A 34 17.13 13.02 4.57
N GLY A 35 18.46 13.21 4.54
CA GLY A 35 19.34 12.48 3.63
C GLY A 35 19.31 10.96 3.84
N ARG A 36 19.20 10.49 5.10
CA ARG A 36 19.01 9.06 5.40
C ARG A 36 17.66 8.56 4.90
N ALA A 37 16.57 9.27 5.21
CA ALA A 37 15.23 8.90 4.76
C ALA A 37 15.15 8.83 3.22
N VAL A 38 15.72 9.81 2.51
CA VAL A 38 15.77 9.79 1.04
C VAL A 38 16.54 8.57 0.54
N ARG A 39 17.70 8.26 1.11
CA ARG A 39 18.49 7.08 0.72
C ARG A 39 17.71 5.78 0.90
N ASP A 40 17.00 5.65 2.01
CA ASP A 40 16.32 4.40 2.38
C ASP A 40 15.02 4.20 1.57
N PHE A 41 14.27 5.28 1.29
CA PHE A 41 12.96 5.19 0.67
C PHE A 41 12.91 5.50 -0.83
N LEU A 42 13.80 6.36 -1.35
CA LEU A 42 13.76 6.77 -2.76
C LEU A 42 13.88 5.60 -3.74
N PRO A 43 14.78 4.60 -3.56
CA PRO A 43 14.86 3.46 -4.46
C PRO A 43 13.57 2.64 -4.51
N LEU A 44 12.92 2.45 -3.36
CA LEU A 44 11.64 1.74 -3.27
C LEU A 44 10.53 2.49 -4.00
N PHE A 45 10.43 3.81 -3.79
CA PHE A 45 9.43 4.64 -4.47
C PHE A 45 9.66 4.71 -6.00
N LEU A 46 10.91 4.83 -6.45
CA LEU A 46 11.21 4.77 -7.88
C LEU A 46 10.83 3.41 -8.48
N GLY A 47 11.17 2.32 -7.79
CA GLY A 47 10.80 0.97 -8.19
C GLY A 47 9.28 0.80 -8.33
N ILE A 48 8.49 1.26 -7.36
CA ILE A 48 7.03 1.14 -7.46
C ILE A 48 6.46 2.02 -8.57
N PHE A 49 6.94 3.25 -8.76
CA PHE A 49 6.43 4.11 -9.83
C PHE A 49 6.71 3.52 -11.21
N ILE A 50 7.87 2.88 -11.39
CA ILE A 50 8.18 2.09 -12.59
C ILE A 50 7.18 0.94 -12.73
N VAL A 51 6.98 0.12 -11.68
CA VAL A 51 6.02 -0.98 -11.73
C VAL A 51 4.63 -0.50 -12.10
N ILE A 52 4.13 0.58 -11.49
CA ILE A 52 2.81 1.16 -11.79
C ILE A 52 2.73 1.60 -13.25
N GLY A 53 3.66 2.45 -13.69
CA GLY A 53 3.64 3.03 -15.03
C GLY A 53 3.79 1.96 -16.13
N PHE A 54 4.67 0.98 -15.94
CA PHE A 54 4.80 -0.12 -16.89
C PHE A 54 3.62 -1.09 -16.81
N SER A 55 3.05 -1.32 -15.64
CA SER A 55 1.89 -2.21 -15.50
C SER A 55 0.66 -1.64 -16.22
N GLU A 56 0.49 -0.32 -16.29
CA GLU A 56 -0.58 0.31 -17.09
C GLU A 56 -0.50 -0.01 -18.59
N VAL A 57 0.71 -0.25 -19.11
CA VAL A 57 0.95 -0.52 -20.54
C VAL A 57 1.11 -2.01 -20.81
N LEU A 58 1.79 -2.75 -19.92
CA LEU A 58 2.13 -4.16 -20.10
C LEU A 58 1.00 -5.10 -19.71
N ILE A 59 0.10 -4.70 -18.82
CA ILE A 59 -1.03 -5.54 -18.41
C ILE A 59 -2.24 -5.13 -19.23
N PRO A 60 -2.71 -5.98 -20.18
CA PRO A 60 -3.89 -5.66 -20.97
C PRO A 60 -5.11 -5.47 -20.08
N ARG A 61 -5.92 -4.45 -20.36
CA ARG A 61 -7.15 -4.19 -19.60
C ARG A 61 -8.10 -5.39 -19.67
N GLU A 62 -8.09 -6.12 -20.77
CA GLU A 62 -8.86 -7.35 -20.99
C GLU A 62 -8.42 -8.45 -20.02
N ALA A 63 -7.13 -8.52 -19.69
CA ALA A 63 -6.62 -9.47 -18.71
C ALA A 63 -7.10 -9.09 -17.30
N ILE A 64 -7.04 -7.81 -16.93
CA ILE A 64 -7.55 -7.34 -15.63
C ILE A 64 -9.06 -7.58 -15.54
N ALA A 65 -9.84 -7.19 -16.54
CA ALA A 65 -11.28 -7.42 -16.56
C ALA A 65 -11.64 -8.92 -16.49
N ARG A 66 -10.88 -9.78 -17.18
CA ARG A 66 -11.12 -11.23 -17.17
C ARG A 66 -10.78 -11.89 -15.82
N TRP A 67 -9.68 -11.49 -15.18
CA TRP A 67 -9.17 -12.17 -13.98
C TRP A 67 -9.62 -11.51 -12.69
N LEU A 68 -9.85 -10.20 -12.70
CA LEU A 68 -10.17 -9.38 -11.53
C LEU A 68 -11.46 -8.57 -11.71
N GLY A 69 -12.08 -8.56 -12.89
CA GLY A 69 -13.32 -7.81 -13.13
C GLY A 69 -14.55 -8.37 -12.41
N PRO A 70 -15.70 -7.68 -12.48
CA PRO A 70 -16.93 -8.10 -11.79
C PRO A 70 -17.33 -9.56 -12.09
N SER A 71 -17.20 -10.00 -13.34
CA SER A 71 -17.54 -11.38 -13.74
C SER A 71 -16.59 -12.47 -13.20
N SER A 72 -15.48 -12.11 -12.56
CA SER A 72 -14.51 -13.07 -12.01
C SER A 72 -14.95 -13.68 -10.67
N GLY A 73 -15.87 -13.02 -9.96
CA GLY A 73 -16.42 -13.44 -8.68
C GLY A 73 -15.33 -13.89 -7.68
N TRP A 74 -15.51 -15.09 -7.12
CA TRP A 74 -14.60 -15.63 -6.11
C TRP A 74 -13.15 -15.81 -6.59
N ARG A 75 -12.94 -16.10 -7.89
CA ARG A 75 -11.58 -16.27 -8.44
C ARG A 75 -10.81 -14.95 -8.39
N GLY A 76 -11.45 -13.84 -8.78
CA GLY A 76 -10.82 -12.53 -8.71
C GLY A 76 -10.49 -12.10 -7.29
N ILE A 77 -11.37 -12.39 -6.33
CA ILE A 77 -11.14 -12.11 -4.90
C ILE A 77 -9.93 -12.87 -4.37
N LEU A 78 -9.79 -14.16 -4.70
CA LEU A 78 -8.64 -14.97 -4.29
C LEU A 78 -7.33 -14.43 -4.88
N ILE A 79 -7.32 -14.14 -6.18
CA ILE A 79 -6.15 -13.60 -6.87
C ILE A 79 -5.78 -12.24 -6.25
N ALA A 80 -6.74 -11.34 -6.12
CA ALA A 80 -6.52 -10.01 -5.57
C ALA A 80 -6.01 -10.04 -4.13
N SER A 81 -6.52 -10.96 -3.30
CA SER A 81 -6.02 -11.15 -1.94
C SER A 81 -4.57 -11.64 -1.92
N GLY A 82 -4.23 -12.59 -2.79
CA GLY A 82 -2.87 -13.09 -2.95
C GLY A 82 -1.90 -11.99 -3.40
N VAL A 83 -2.28 -11.21 -4.41
CA VAL A 83 -1.46 -10.08 -4.88
C VAL A 83 -1.31 -9.03 -3.79
N GLY A 84 -2.41 -8.62 -3.14
CA GLY A 84 -2.39 -7.60 -2.08
C GLY A 84 -1.46 -7.96 -0.92
N MET A 85 -1.39 -9.24 -0.54
CA MET A 85 -0.48 -9.74 0.49
C MET A 85 1.00 -9.57 0.14
N LEU A 86 1.35 -9.58 -1.14
CA LEU A 86 2.74 -9.50 -1.62
C LEU A 86 3.24 -8.07 -1.79
N ILE A 87 2.34 -7.08 -1.83
CA ILE A 87 2.73 -5.68 -2.07
C ILE A 87 3.44 -5.11 -0.83
N PRO A 88 4.72 -4.69 -0.97
CA PRO A 88 5.44 -4.02 0.11
C PRO A 88 5.00 -2.57 0.28
N GLY A 89 5.33 -1.98 1.42
CA GLY A 89 5.22 -0.54 1.64
C GLY A 89 3.90 -0.10 2.27
N GLY A 90 3.82 1.21 2.49
CA GLY A 90 2.67 1.88 3.12
C GLY A 90 1.56 2.26 2.13
N PRO A 91 0.52 2.97 2.58
CA PRO A 91 -0.60 3.40 1.75
C PRO A 91 -0.18 4.12 0.46
N PHE A 92 0.90 4.91 0.52
CA PHE A 92 1.44 5.66 -0.62
C PHE A 92 2.00 4.78 -1.74
N VAL A 93 2.26 3.49 -1.47
CA VAL A 93 2.73 2.51 -2.45
C VAL A 93 1.53 1.71 -2.98
N SER A 94 0.64 1.27 -2.10
CA SER A 94 -0.44 0.34 -2.44
C SER A 94 -1.66 1.01 -3.09
N PHE A 95 -2.05 2.21 -2.67
CA PHE A 95 -3.23 2.88 -3.23
C PHE A 95 -3.08 3.29 -4.70
N PRO A 96 -1.91 3.73 -5.18
CA PRO A 96 -1.70 3.91 -6.62
C PRO A 96 -1.91 2.63 -7.44
N LEU A 97 -1.44 1.47 -6.95
CA LEU A 97 -1.70 0.18 -7.61
C LEU A 97 -3.19 -0.18 -7.61
N VAL A 98 -3.88 0.04 -6.49
CA VAL A 98 -5.33 -0.16 -6.39
C VAL A 98 -6.08 0.72 -7.38
N ALA A 99 -5.72 2.01 -7.44
CA ALA A 99 -6.33 2.95 -8.38
C ALA A 99 -6.11 2.52 -9.83
N MET A 100 -4.92 2.03 -10.16
CA MET A 100 -4.60 1.48 -11.47
C MET A 100 -5.46 0.25 -11.80
N LEU A 101 -5.55 -0.74 -10.90
CA LEU A 101 -6.37 -1.94 -11.09
C LEU A 101 -7.85 -1.60 -11.28
N TYR A 102 -8.37 -0.69 -10.44
CA TYR A 102 -9.75 -0.26 -10.53
C TYR A 102 -10.05 0.47 -11.85
N ARG A 103 -9.19 1.41 -12.26
CA ARG A 103 -9.32 2.12 -13.55
C ARG A 103 -9.17 1.20 -14.76
N ALA A 104 -8.48 0.08 -14.60
CA ALA A 104 -8.32 -0.94 -15.62
C ALA A 104 -9.49 -1.95 -15.69
N GLY A 105 -10.51 -1.81 -14.83
CA GLY A 105 -11.74 -2.62 -14.87
C GLY A 105 -11.78 -3.76 -13.87
N ALA A 106 -10.93 -3.75 -12.83
CA ALA A 106 -11.09 -4.66 -11.70
C ALA A 106 -12.41 -4.38 -10.96
N GLY A 107 -13.12 -5.43 -10.57
CA GLY A 107 -14.35 -5.36 -9.80
C GLY A 107 -14.09 -4.83 -8.39
N ILE A 108 -15.11 -4.21 -7.79
CA ILE A 108 -15.06 -3.64 -6.45
C ILE A 108 -14.74 -4.72 -5.42
N GLY A 109 -15.30 -5.93 -5.56
CA GLY A 109 -14.99 -7.06 -4.70
C GLY A 109 -13.52 -7.45 -4.71
N ALA A 110 -12.91 -7.53 -5.90
CA ALA A 110 -11.48 -7.80 -6.03
C ALA A 110 -10.62 -6.68 -5.43
N VAL A 111 -10.99 -5.41 -5.66
CA VAL A 111 -10.28 -4.25 -5.10
C VAL A 111 -10.35 -4.23 -3.57
N VAL A 112 -11.51 -4.49 -2.99
CA VAL A 112 -11.68 -4.56 -1.52
C VAL A 112 -10.88 -5.72 -0.95
N ALA A 113 -10.89 -6.88 -1.61
CA ALA A 113 -10.09 -8.04 -1.21
C ALA A 113 -8.60 -7.70 -1.19
N PHE A 114 -8.09 -7.04 -2.23
CA PHE A 114 -6.71 -6.59 -2.32
C PHE A 114 -6.34 -5.66 -1.16
N VAL A 115 -7.12 -4.60 -0.93
CA VAL A 115 -6.81 -3.59 0.10
C VAL A 115 -6.83 -4.23 1.48
N THR A 116 -7.79 -5.13 1.72
CA THR A 116 -7.93 -5.84 2.99
C THR A 116 -6.79 -6.84 3.20
N ALA A 117 -6.40 -7.59 2.17
CA ALA A 117 -5.26 -8.52 2.26
C ALA A 117 -3.93 -7.81 2.41
N TRP A 118 -3.72 -6.71 1.68
CA TRP A 118 -2.57 -5.84 1.90
C TRP A 118 -2.54 -5.30 3.34
N SER A 119 -3.69 -4.94 3.90
CA SER A 119 -3.77 -4.40 5.27
C SER A 119 -3.54 -5.47 6.34
N LEU A 120 -4.12 -6.66 6.16
CA LEU A 120 -4.15 -7.70 7.17
C LEU A 120 -3.06 -8.74 6.98
N TRP A 121 -2.82 -9.28 5.80
CA TRP A 121 -1.86 -10.38 5.64
C TRP A 121 -0.42 -9.88 5.49
N SER A 122 -0.19 -8.91 4.59
CA SER A 122 1.10 -8.25 4.30
C SER A 122 2.34 -9.08 4.64
N LEU A 123 2.72 -10.03 3.78
CA LEU A 123 3.88 -10.91 3.98
C LEU A 123 5.16 -10.14 4.27
N THR A 124 5.31 -8.98 3.62
CA THR A 124 6.44 -8.07 3.74
C THR A 124 6.62 -7.51 5.15
N ARG A 125 5.55 -7.46 5.97
CA ARG A 125 5.59 -6.97 7.35
C ARG A 125 5.84 -8.07 8.38
N LEU A 126 5.68 -9.36 8.03
CA LEU A 126 5.83 -10.45 8.98
C LEU A 126 7.22 -10.54 9.63
N PRO A 127 8.35 -10.32 8.93
CA PRO A 127 9.66 -10.35 9.58
C PRO A 127 9.80 -9.27 10.65
N LEU A 128 9.30 -8.07 10.36
CA LEU A 128 9.30 -6.94 11.29
C LEU A 128 8.40 -7.22 12.50
N GLU A 129 7.20 -7.75 12.25
CA GLU A 129 6.25 -8.11 13.29
C GLU A 129 6.80 -9.21 14.21
N PHE A 130 7.42 -10.22 13.63
CA PHE A 130 8.11 -11.28 14.36
C PHE A 130 9.21 -10.69 15.26
N ALA A 131 10.04 -9.80 14.73
CA ALA A 131 11.16 -9.20 15.46
C ALA A 131 10.71 -8.27 16.60
N LEU A 132 9.63 -7.50 16.41
CA LEU A 132 9.18 -6.48 17.36
C LEU A 132 8.14 -7.00 18.37
N LEU A 133 7.24 -7.89 17.93
CA LEU A 133 6.06 -8.31 18.72
C LEU A 133 6.09 -9.80 19.09
N GLY A 134 7.00 -10.58 18.48
CA GLY A 134 7.14 -12.00 18.70
C GLY A 134 6.14 -12.87 17.93
N PRO A 135 6.43 -14.18 17.82
CA PRO A 135 5.64 -15.10 16.99
C PRO A 135 4.20 -15.29 17.48
N ARG A 136 3.96 -15.24 18.80
CA ARG A 136 2.64 -15.50 19.37
C ARG A 136 1.59 -14.48 18.89
N LEU A 137 1.92 -13.19 18.95
CA LEU A 137 0.99 -12.15 18.50
C LEU A 137 0.82 -12.18 16.98
N MET A 138 1.93 -12.31 16.24
CA MET A 138 1.93 -12.44 14.79
C MET A 138 1.00 -13.56 14.30
N MET A 139 1.12 -14.76 14.88
CA MET A 139 0.27 -15.89 14.52
C MET A 139 -1.19 -15.69 14.93
N ALA A 140 -1.45 -15.18 16.13
CA ALA A 140 -2.82 -14.88 16.57
C ALA A 140 -3.53 -13.92 15.61
N ARG A 141 -2.82 -12.88 15.16
CA ARG A 141 -3.30 -11.91 14.18
C ARG A 141 -3.54 -12.56 12.81
N LEU A 142 -2.57 -13.31 12.28
CA LEU A 142 -2.72 -13.96 10.97
C LEU A 142 -3.87 -14.97 10.94
N ILE A 143 -4.00 -15.81 11.98
CA ILE A 143 -5.06 -16.82 12.06
C ILE A 143 -6.43 -16.15 12.20
N SER A 144 -6.56 -15.16 13.08
CA SER A 144 -7.84 -14.45 13.28
C SER A 144 -8.28 -13.64 12.06
N THR A 145 -7.35 -13.20 11.21
CA THR A 145 -7.64 -12.40 10.01
C THR A 145 -7.56 -13.19 8.72
N LEU A 146 -7.34 -14.50 8.77
CA LEU A 146 -7.07 -15.35 7.61
C LEU A 146 -8.20 -15.28 6.56
N PHE A 147 -9.46 -15.24 6.98
CA PHE A 147 -10.60 -15.20 6.04
C PHE A 147 -11.10 -13.78 5.77
N MET A 148 -10.61 -12.78 6.49
CA MET A 148 -11.16 -11.42 6.45
C MET A 148 -11.06 -10.77 5.06
N PRO A 149 -9.95 -10.86 4.32
CA PRO A 149 -9.90 -10.29 2.97
C PRO A 149 -10.86 -10.94 1.99
N LEU A 150 -11.04 -12.26 2.09
CA LEU A 150 -11.96 -13.01 1.25
C LEU A 150 -13.41 -12.65 1.55
N LEU A 151 -13.76 -12.56 2.84
CA LEU A 151 -15.09 -12.16 3.28
C LEU A 151 -15.40 -10.72 2.88
N ALA A 152 -14.48 -9.79 3.12
CA ALA A 152 -14.65 -8.38 2.74
C ALA A 152 -14.83 -8.22 1.23
N GLY A 153 -13.99 -8.90 0.44
CA GLY A 153 -14.09 -8.91 -1.01
C GLY A 153 -15.40 -9.51 -1.50
N TRP A 154 -15.87 -10.59 -0.88
CA TRP A 154 -17.12 -11.25 -1.24
C TRP A 154 -18.36 -10.43 -0.89
N ILE A 155 -18.38 -9.82 0.30
CA ILE A 155 -19.45 -8.90 0.68
C ILE A 155 -19.49 -7.72 -0.30
N ALA A 156 -18.33 -7.16 -0.63
CA ALA A 156 -18.25 -6.06 -1.58
C ALA A 156 -18.70 -6.49 -2.99
N HIS A 157 -18.33 -7.69 -3.42
CA HIS A 157 -18.78 -8.25 -4.69
C HIS A 157 -20.30 -8.38 -4.75
N LEU A 158 -20.94 -8.94 -3.71
CA LEU A 158 -22.40 -9.11 -3.68
C LEU A 158 -23.19 -7.79 -3.63
N LEU A 159 -22.61 -6.74 -3.05
CA LEU A 159 -23.30 -5.47 -2.84
C LEU A 159 -23.03 -4.43 -3.92
N PHE A 160 -21.90 -4.53 -4.63
CA PHE A 160 -21.41 -3.45 -5.49
C PHE A 160 -20.93 -3.88 -6.89
N ASP A 161 -20.80 -5.18 -7.19
CA ASP A 161 -20.47 -5.71 -8.53
C ASP A 161 -21.69 -6.40 -9.17
#